data_AF-A0A3P7R9U9-F1
#
_entry.id   AF-A0A3P7R9U9-F1
#
_cell.length_a   1.000
_cell.length_b   1.000
_cell.length_c   1.000
_cell.angle_alpha   90.00
_cell.angle_beta   90.00
_cell.angle_gamma   90.00
#
_symmetry.space_group_name_H-M   'P 1'
#
loop_
_entity.id
_entity.type
_entity.pdbx_description
1 polymer ?
#
loop_
_entity_poly.entity_id
_entity_poly.type
_entity_poly.pdbx_seq_one_letter_code
_entity_poly.pdbx_strand_id
1 'polypeptide(L)'
;MYVINEPEILDMCQEILSPNSKQSRAKSKWYAGKIPRNRAERLVSANNLPKGTFLIREREADGREFALTIRDSDDIRSVKHYKIKRLDHDQGFFITTRRTFRTLQELVAYYSEMADGLCCQLTFPAPRIAPTRPDLSHDTQQNWEIPRNQLQLKRKLGDGNFGEVSFDSMLFNNSCIDAV
;
A
#
# COMPACT_ATOMS: atom_id res chain seq x y z
N MET A 1 4.23 17.04 35.64
CA MET A 1 5.32 16.31 34.96
C MET A 1 5.04 14.83 35.10
N TYR A 2 4.51 14.19 34.06
CA TYR A 2 4.47 12.74 34.02
C TYR A 2 5.80 12.29 33.45
N VAL A 3 6.66 11.76 34.33
CA VAL A 3 7.84 11.01 33.92
C VAL A 3 7.30 9.62 33.60
N ILE A 4 7.17 9.30 32.32
CA ILE A 4 6.96 7.92 31.89
C ILE A 4 8.16 7.11 32.38
N ASN A 5 7.93 6.08 33.18
CA ASN A 5 9.00 5.29 33.75
C ASN A 5 9.55 4.32 32.67
N GLU A 6 10.87 4.09 32.65
CA GLU A 6 11.56 3.10 31.79
C GLU A 6 10.79 1.77 31.56
N PRO A 7 10.13 1.15 32.57
CA PRO A 7 9.29 -0.04 32.34
C PRO A 7 8.07 0.17 31.43
N GLU A 8 7.49 1.37 31.34
CA GLU A 8 6.35 1.69 30.46
C GLU A 8 6.80 1.86 28.99
N ILE A 9 8.04 2.32 28.77
CA ILE A 9 8.65 2.35 27.43
C ILE A 9 8.93 0.93 26.93
N LEU A 10 9.33 0.02 27.83
CA LEU A 10 9.62 -1.36 27.47
C LEU A 10 8.35 -2.14 27.11
N ASP A 11 7.23 -1.88 27.79
CA ASP A 11 5.93 -2.50 27.49
C ASP A 11 5.38 -2.03 26.12
N MET A 12 5.57 -0.74 25.80
CA MET A 12 5.23 -0.19 24.48
C MET A 12 6.10 -0.75 23.34
N CYS A 13 7.39 -1.01 23.60
CA CYS A 13 8.30 -1.67 22.65
C CYS A 13 8.00 -3.16 22.48
N GLN A 14 7.53 -3.84 23.53
CA GLN A 14 7.15 -5.26 23.46
C GLN A 14 5.85 -5.47 22.67
N GLU A 15 4.92 -4.52 22.69
CA GLU A 15 3.72 -4.57 21.84
C GLU A 15 4.03 -4.38 20.35
N ILE A 16 5.08 -3.63 20.00
CA ILE A 16 5.58 -3.47 18.61
C ILE A 16 6.34 -4.71 18.13
N LEU A 17 6.98 -5.47 19.04
CA LEU A 17 7.71 -6.70 18.73
C LEU A 17 6.86 -7.98 18.90
N SER A 18 5.59 -7.85 19.30
CA SER A 18 4.65 -8.98 19.29
C SER A 18 4.38 -9.40 17.83
N PRO A 19 4.55 -10.68 17.46
CA PRO A 19 4.24 -11.16 16.11
C PRO A 19 2.75 -11.10 15.73
N ASN A 20 1.87 -10.60 16.60
CA ASN A 20 0.44 -10.87 16.53
C ASN A 20 -0.49 -9.65 16.43
N SER A 21 0.02 -8.45 16.15
CA SER A 21 -0.82 -7.24 15.97
C SER A 21 -0.51 -6.46 14.69
N LYS A 22 -0.26 -7.16 13.57
CA LYS A 22 -0.45 -6.65 12.20
C LYS A 22 -0.33 -7.77 11.18
N GLN A 23 -1.21 -8.77 11.26
CA GLN A 23 -1.47 -9.59 10.08
C GLN A 23 -2.37 -8.82 9.10
N SER A 24 -1.89 -7.66 8.60
CA SER A 24 -2.26 -7.27 7.25
C SER A 24 -1.60 -8.33 6.37
N ARG A 25 -2.30 -9.45 6.13
CA ARG A 25 -1.89 -10.56 5.26
C ARG A 25 -1.07 -9.97 4.13
N ALA A 26 0.25 -10.17 4.16
CA ALA A 26 1.18 -9.49 3.28
C ALA A 26 0.71 -9.74 1.86
N LYS A 27 0.03 -8.74 1.26
CA LYS A 27 -0.56 -8.91 -0.06
C LYS A 27 0.59 -9.27 -0.98
N SER A 28 0.45 -10.35 -1.73
CA SER A 28 1.49 -10.80 -2.66
C SER A 28 1.96 -9.63 -3.50
N LYS A 29 3.28 -9.48 -3.69
CA LYS A 29 3.87 -8.30 -4.35
C LYS A 29 3.30 -8.04 -5.76
N TRP A 30 2.92 -9.10 -6.46
CA TRP A 30 2.30 -9.10 -7.79
C TRP A 30 0.80 -8.81 -7.80
N TYR A 31 0.11 -8.82 -6.65
CA TYR A 31 -1.33 -8.59 -6.60
C TYR A 31 -1.65 -7.09 -6.48
N ALA A 32 -2.22 -6.52 -7.53
CA ALA A 32 -2.55 -5.10 -7.63
C ALA A 32 -3.98 -4.76 -7.16
N GLY A 33 -4.80 -5.77 -6.85
CA GLY A 33 -6.21 -5.57 -6.46
C GLY A 33 -7.09 -5.07 -7.60
N LYS A 34 -8.10 -4.27 -7.27
CA LYS A 34 -9.03 -3.65 -8.23
C LYS A 34 -8.38 -2.42 -8.87
N ILE A 35 -7.73 -2.63 -10.01
CA ILE A 35 -7.21 -1.53 -10.84
C ILE A 35 -7.66 -1.69 -12.31
N PRO A 36 -7.91 -0.56 -13.00
CA PRO A 36 -8.33 -0.60 -14.39
C PRO A 36 -7.18 -1.04 -15.31
N ARG A 37 -7.54 -1.53 -16.50
CA ARG A 37 -6.59 -2.08 -17.48
C ARG A 37 -5.48 -1.09 -17.85
N ASN A 38 -5.85 0.16 -18.12
CA ASN A 38 -4.92 1.22 -18.47
C ASN A 38 -3.90 1.52 -17.35
N ARG A 39 -4.32 1.46 -16.08
CA ARG A 39 -3.41 1.62 -14.93
C ARG A 39 -2.44 0.45 -14.84
N ALA A 40 -2.91 -0.78 -15.06
CA ALA A 40 -2.06 -1.96 -15.09
C ALA A 40 -1.00 -1.90 -16.22
N GLU A 41 -1.39 -1.48 -17.42
CA GLU A 41 -0.48 -1.27 -18.55
C GLU A 41 0.62 -0.27 -18.20
N ARG A 42 0.27 0.87 -17.62
CA ARG A 42 1.27 1.88 -17.18
C ARG A 42 2.26 1.32 -16.15
N LEU A 43 1.82 0.45 -15.25
CA LEU A 43 2.68 -0.15 -14.22
C LEU A 43 3.72 -1.11 -14.80
N VAL A 44 3.32 -1.97 -15.74
CA VAL A 44 4.25 -2.93 -16.37
C VAL A 44 5.10 -2.30 -17.49
N SER A 45 4.61 -1.23 -18.11
CA SER A 45 5.32 -0.47 -19.15
C SER A 45 6.20 0.66 -18.60
N ALA A 46 6.37 0.79 -17.28
CA ALA A 46 7.27 1.81 -16.73
C ALA A 46 8.70 1.60 -17.24
N ASN A 47 9.47 2.70 -17.28
CA ASN A 47 10.82 2.70 -17.82
C ASN A 47 11.72 1.74 -17.04
N ASN A 48 12.66 1.11 -17.75
CA ASN A 48 13.67 0.21 -17.19
C ASN A 48 13.13 -1.06 -16.51
N LEU A 49 11.92 -1.50 -16.86
CA LEU A 49 11.38 -2.78 -16.42
C LEU A 49 11.68 -3.88 -17.46
N PRO A 50 12.23 -5.03 -17.06
CA PRO A 50 12.57 -6.11 -17.97
C PRO A 50 11.35 -6.85 -18.52
N LYS A 51 11.52 -7.57 -19.64
CA LYS A 51 10.55 -8.56 -20.14
C LYS A 51 10.12 -9.54 -19.03
N GLY A 52 8.84 -9.89 -19.04
CA GLY A 52 8.24 -10.76 -18.03
C GLY A 52 7.78 -10.04 -16.75
N THR A 53 7.97 -8.72 -16.66
CA THR A 53 7.39 -7.91 -15.58
C THR A 53 5.86 -8.01 -15.60
N PHE A 54 5.25 -8.32 -14.46
CA PHE A 54 3.83 -8.69 -14.42
C PHE A 54 3.08 -8.23 -13.17
N LEU A 55 1.75 -8.21 -13.27
CA LEU A 55 0.86 -8.10 -12.12
C LEU A 55 -0.46 -8.85 -12.37
N ILE A 56 -1.16 -9.20 -11.29
CA ILE A 56 -2.52 -9.73 -11.33
C ILE A 56 -3.47 -8.68 -10.74
N ARG A 57 -4.54 -8.39 -11.47
CA ARG A 57 -5.60 -7.46 -11.07
C ARG A 57 -6.97 -8.12 -11.11
N GLU A 58 -7.87 -7.65 -10.28
CA GLU A 58 -9.31 -7.95 -10.37
C GLU A 58 -9.91 -7.21 -11.56
N ARG A 59 -10.88 -7.83 -12.25
CA ARG A 59 -11.70 -7.13 -13.25
C ARG A 59 -12.94 -6.52 -12.57
N GLU A 60 -13.34 -5.34 -13.03
CA GLU A 60 -14.47 -4.56 -12.47
C GLU A 60 -15.81 -5.31 -12.57
N ALA A 61 -16.01 -6.10 -13.63
CA ALA A 61 -17.22 -6.89 -13.82
C ALA A 61 -17.13 -8.18 -12.99
N ASP A 62 -17.98 -8.26 -11.97
CA ASP A 62 -18.38 -9.46 -11.21
C ASP A 62 -17.42 -10.03 -10.16
N GLY A 63 -16.19 -9.51 -10.00
CA GLY A 63 -15.27 -9.93 -8.93
C GLY A 63 -14.85 -11.42 -8.96
N ARG A 64 -15.28 -12.16 -9.99
CA ARG A 64 -14.97 -13.58 -10.23
C ARG A 64 -13.84 -13.78 -11.23
N GLU A 65 -13.41 -12.72 -11.90
CA GLU A 65 -12.43 -12.78 -12.96
C GLU A 65 -11.20 -11.93 -12.65
N PHE A 66 -10.03 -12.49 -12.89
CA PHE A 66 -8.76 -11.81 -12.78
C PHE A 66 -8.13 -11.62 -14.17
N ALA A 67 -7.18 -10.71 -14.25
CA ALA A 67 -6.34 -10.55 -15.41
C ALA A 67 -4.87 -10.55 -14.98
N LEU A 68 -4.07 -11.40 -15.61
CA LEU A 68 -2.61 -11.30 -15.61
C LEU A 68 -2.21 -10.31 -16.70
N THR A 69 -1.50 -9.25 -16.32
CA THR A 69 -0.94 -8.27 -17.23
C THR A 69 0.59 -8.43 -17.22
N ILE A 70 1.21 -8.59 -18.38
CA ILE A 70 2.64 -8.91 -18.53
C ILE A 70 3.27 -8.10 -19.68
N ARG A 71 4.51 -7.66 -19.47
CA ARG A 71 5.36 -7.02 -20.49
C ARG A 71 6.05 -8.08 -21.35
N ASP A 72 5.82 -8.06 -22.67
CA ASP A 72 6.35 -9.04 -23.62
C ASP A 72 7.69 -8.66 -24.25
N SER A 73 7.98 -7.37 -24.45
CA SER A 73 9.26 -6.92 -24.99
C SER A 73 9.70 -5.58 -24.43
N ASP A 74 10.90 -5.15 -24.82
CA ASP A 74 11.45 -3.86 -24.43
C ASP A 74 10.71 -2.69 -25.10
N ASP A 75 9.91 -2.95 -26.15
CA ASP A 75 9.00 -1.96 -26.71
C ASP A 75 7.86 -1.68 -25.71
N ILE A 76 7.72 -0.39 -25.35
CA ILE A 76 6.72 0.16 -24.42
C ILE A 76 5.29 -0.27 -24.78
N ARG A 77 5.04 -0.59 -26.06
CA ARG A 77 3.71 -0.99 -26.57
C ARG A 77 3.36 -2.47 -26.40
N SER A 78 4.27 -3.31 -25.93
CA SER A 78 4.10 -4.77 -25.94
C SER A 78 3.50 -5.36 -24.66
N VAL A 79 2.33 -4.88 -24.22
CA VAL A 79 1.64 -5.45 -23.05
C VAL A 79 0.61 -6.51 -23.45
N LYS A 80 0.69 -7.69 -22.84
CA LYS A 80 -0.30 -8.77 -23.01
C LYS A 80 -1.17 -8.92 -21.77
N HIS A 81 -2.41 -9.36 -21.98
CA HIS A 81 -3.38 -9.59 -20.91
C HIS A 81 -4.00 -10.97 -21.06
N TYR A 82 -3.86 -11.78 -20.01
CA TYR A 82 -4.43 -13.12 -19.95
C TYR A 82 -5.57 -13.15 -18.95
N LYS A 83 -6.71 -13.67 -19.38
CA LYS A 83 -7.88 -13.84 -18.52
C LYS A 83 -7.62 -15.03 -17.59
N ILE A 84 -7.68 -14.80 -16.28
CA ILE A 84 -7.65 -15.86 -15.27
C ILE A 84 -9.10 -16.04 -14.79
N LYS A 85 -9.64 -17.23 -15.03
CA LYS A 85 -10.99 -17.62 -14.60
C LYS A 85 -10.91 -18.42 -13.32
N ARG A 86 -11.97 -18.36 -12.52
CA ARG A 86 -12.22 -19.29 -11.41
C ARG A 86 -13.00 -20.50 -11.90
N LEU A 87 -12.70 -21.67 -11.34
CA LEU A 87 -13.60 -22.82 -11.44
C LEU A 87 -14.84 -22.57 -10.57
N ASP A 88 -15.93 -23.26 -10.91
CA ASP A 88 -17.11 -23.31 -10.06
C ASP A 88 -16.76 -23.93 -8.70
N HIS A 89 -17.56 -23.60 -7.69
CA HIS A 89 -17.38 -24.09 -6.31
C HIS A 89 -15.99 -23.81 -5.69
N ASP A 90 -15.33 -22.73 -6.12
CA ASP A 90 -14.03 -22.26 -5.60
C ASP A 90 -12.90 -23.31 -5.70
N GLN A 91 -12.98 -24.19 -6.71
CA GLN A 91 -12.02 -25.30 -6.88
C GLN A 91 -10.67 -24.88 -7.47
N GLY A 92 -10.51 -23.64 -7.90
CA GLY A 92 -9.22 -23.13 -8.38
C GLY A 92 -9.30 -22.08 -9.47
N PHE A 93 -8.16 -21.86 -10.13
CA PHE A 93 -7.88 -20.82 -11.11
C PHE A 93 -7.21 -21.39 -12.36
N PHE A 94 -7.48 -20.79 -13.52
CA PHE A 94 -6.83 -21.17 -14.77
C PHE A 94 -6.79 -20.03 -15.78
N ILE A 95 -5.78 -20.05 -16.66
CA ILE A 95 -5.73 -19.24 -17.88
C ILE A 95 -6.26 -20.06 -19.07
N THR A 96 -5.86 -21.33 -19.14
CA THR A 96 -6.31 -22.33 -20.13
C THR A 96 -6.88 -23.54 -19.40
N THR A 97 -7.89 -24.19 -19.96
CA THR A 97 -8.52 -25.38 -19.34
C THR A 97 -7.58 -26.59 -19.25
N ARG A 98 -6.42 -26.54 -19.91
CA ARG A 98 -5.40 -27.60 -19.87
C ARG A 98 -4.71 -27.73 -18.51
N ARG A 99 -4.70 -26.68 -17.70
CA ARG A 99 -4.02 -26.66 -16.40
C ARG A 99 -4.75 -25.75 -15.42
N THR A 100 -5.05 -26.30 -14.25
CA THR A 100 -5.74 -25.61 -13.15
C THR A 100 -4.84 -25.55 -11.92
N PHE A 101 -5.05 -24.54 -11.08
CA PHE A 101 -4.26 -24.26 -9.88
C PHE A 101 -5.20 -24.01 -8.71
N ARG A 102 -4.86 -24.45 -7.49
CA ARG A 102 -5.73 -24.21 -6.33
C ARG A 102 -5.69 -22.75 -5.90
N THR A 103 -4.54 -22.10 -6.06
CA THR A 103 -4.33 -20.71 -5.66
C THR A 103 -3.67 -19.89 -6.77
N LEU A 104 -3.85 -18.56 -6.72
CA LEU A 104 -3.13 -17.65 -7.62
C LEU A 104 -1.61 -17.72 -7.40
N GLN A 105 -1.17 -18.05 -6.19
CA GLN A 105 0.24 -18.25 -5.84
C GLN A 105 0.85 -19.40 -6.64
N GLU A 106 0.16 -20.54 -6.69
CA GLU A 106 0.58 -21.71 -7.49
C GLU A 106 0.62 -21.38 -8.98
N LEU A 107 -0.39 -20.66 -9.48
CA LEU A 107 -0.42 -20.19 -10.87
C LEU A 107 0.80 -19.33 -11.18
N VAL A 108 1.13 -18.37 -10.32
CA VAL A 108 2.30 -17.50 -10.50
C VAL A 108 3.61 -18.31 -10.44
N ALA A 109 3.76 -19.20 -9.45
CA ALA A 109 4.95 -20.03 -9.33
C ALA A 109 5.19 -20.87 -10.60
N TYR A 110 4.14 -21.50 -11.14
CA TYR A 110 4.24 -22.29 -12.37
C TYR A 110 4.67 -21.45 -13.58
N TYR A 111 4.01 -20.31 -13.81
CA TYR A 111 4.33 -19.46 -14.97
C TYR A 111 5.64 -18.66 -14.81
N SER A 112 6.22 -18.64 -13.60
CA SER A 112 7.59 -18.17 -13.36
C SER A 112 8.64 -19.17 -13.83
N GLU A 113 8.36 -20.47 -13.79
CA GLU A 113 9.30 -21.51 -14.26
C GLU A 113 9.22 -21.72 -15.78
N MET A 114 8.02 -21.58 -16.37
CA MET A 114 7.81 -21.79 -17.81
C MET A 114 6.67 -20.95 -18.37
N ALA A 115 6.76 -20.55 -19.64
CA ALA A 115 5.72 -19.73 -20.26
C ALA A 115 4.44 -20.52 -20.58
N ASP A 116 4.57 -21.80 -21.00
CA ASP A 116 3.45 -22.71 -21.32
C ASP A 116 2.25 -22.05 -22.03
N GLY A 117 2.53 -21.36 -23.14
CA GLY A 117 1.52 -20.65 -23.94
C GLY A 117 1.32 -19.17 -23.60
N LEU A 118 1.96 -18.65 -22.55
CA LEU A 118 2.15 -17.21 -22.36
C LEU A 118 3.24 -16.67 -23.31
N CYS A 119 3.25 -15.35 -23.52
CA CYS A 119 4.25 -14.70 -24.36
C CYS A 119 5.67 -14.79 -23.77
N CYS A 120 5.76 -14.92 -22.44
CA CYS A 120 7.00 -15.20 -21.72
C CYS A 120 6.72 -15.64 -20.27
N GLN A 121 7.78 -16.07 -19.59
CA GLN A 121 7.77 -16.40 -18.17
C GLN A 121 7.54 -15.14 -17.30
N LEU A 122 6.96 -15.36 -16.12
CA LEU A 122 6.79 -14.35 -15.09
C LEU A 122 8.11 -14.13 -14.36
N THR A 123 8.73 -12.96 -14.53
CA THR A 123 10.05 -12.68 -13.95
C THR A 123 9.93 -11.86 -12.68
N PHE A 124 9.41 -10.62 -12.78
CA PHE A 124 9.36 -9.68 -11.66
C PHE A 124 7.97 -9.11 -11.43
N PRO A 125 7.51 -8.99 -10.16
CA PRO A 125 6.28 -8.28 -9.87
C PRO A 125 6.41 -6.79 -10.20
N ALA A 126 5.39 -6.21 -10.81
CA ALA A 126 5.35 -4.79 -11.09
C ALA A 126 5.44 -3.95 -9.80
N PRO A 127 6.10 -2.78 -9.83
CA PRO A 127 6.19 -1.92 -8.66
C PRO A 127 4.81 -1.53 -8.13
N ARG A 128 4.61 -1.70 -6.82
CA ARG A 128 3.42 -1.12 -6.16
C ARG A 128 3.66 0.38 -6.02
N ILE A 129 2.91 1.19 -6.76
CA ILE A 129 2.82 2.61 -6.43
C ILE A 129 2.16 2.67 -5.06
N ALA A 130 2.92 3.10 -4.05
CA ALA A 130 2.37 3.38 -2.73
C ALA A 130 1.12 4.25 -2.94
N PRO A 131 -0.01 3.97 -2.27
CA PRO A 131 -1.11 4.91 -2.30
C PRO A 131 -0.50 6.27 -1.96
N THR A 132 -0.64 7.24 -2.86
CA THR A 132 -0.35 8.64 -2.54
C THR A 132 -0.98 8.83 -1.18
N ARG A 133 -0.18 9.17 -0.15
CA ARG A 133 -0.74 9.46 1.16
C ARG A 133 -1.91 10.39 0.86
N PRO A 134 -3.15 10.05 1.25
CA PRO A 134 -4.22 11.02 1.11
C PRO A 134 -3.64 12.27 1.75
N ASP A 135 -3.55 13.34 0.95
CA ASP A 135 -3.25 14.65 1.50
C ASP A 135 -4.09 14.77 2.76
N LEU A 136 -3.43 15.10 3.88
CA LEU A 136 -3.95 14.96 5.24
C LEU A 136 -5.46 15.17 5.19
N SER A 137 -6.23 14.08 5.30
CA SER A 137 -7.66 14.14 5.04
C SER A 137 -8.23 15.22 5.95
N HIS A 138 -8.92 16.21 5.37
CA HIS A 138 -9.49 17.35 6.10
C HIS A 138 -10.27 16.90 7.35
N ASP A 139 -10.84 15.69 7.34
CA ASP A 139 -11.54 15.10 8.49
C ASP A 139 -10.63 14.77 9.67
N THR A 140 -9.38 14.34 9.43
CA THR A 140 -8.41 14.07 10.51
C THR A 140 -7.70 15.32 11.03
N GLN A 141 -7.69 16.43 10.28
CA GLN A 141 -7.17 17.72 10.75
C GLN A 141 -8.06 18.31 11.86
N GLN A 142 -9.37 18.27 11.68
CA GLN A 142 -10.30 18.98 12.59
C GLN A 142 -10.36 18.41 14.01
N ASN A 143 -9.99 17.15 14.23
CA ASN A 143 -10.04 16.55 15.56
C ASN A 143 -8.91 16.97 16.50
N TRP A 144 -7.81 17.52 15.99
CA TRP A 144 -6.64 17.93 16.79
C TRP A 144 -6.23 19.40 16.57
N GLU A 145 -6.94 20.12 15.70
CA GLU A 145 -6.71 21.53 15.46
C GLU A 145 -7.41 22.39 16.51
N ILE A 146 -6.62 23.07 17.34
CA ILE A 146 -7.11 24.13 18.21
C ILE A 146 -7.10 25.47 17.46
N PRO A 147 -8.14 26.31 17.60
CA PRO A 147 -8.13 27.65 17.05
C PRO A 147 -6.91 28.45 17.52
N ARG A 148 -6.20 29.11 16.59
CA ARG A 148 -4.97 29.84 16.92
C ARG A 148 -5.18 30.97 17.93
N ASN A 149 -6.39 31.53 18.01
CA ASN A 149 -6.75 32.53 19.03
C ASN A 149 -6.87 31.96 20.45
N GLN A 150 -6.95 30.64 20.61
CA GLN A 150 -6.87 29.98 21.92
C GLN A 150 -5.42 29.79 22.38
N LEU A 151 -4.43 30.01 21.52
CA LEU A 151 -3.01 29.99 21.87
C LEU A 151 -2.51 31.42 22.10
N GLN A 152 -1.93 31.66 23.27
CA GLN A 152 -1.20 32.89 23.57
C GLN A 152 0.28 32.59 23.66
N LEU A 153 1.03 33.06 22.65
CA LEU A 153 2.48 32.98 22.65
C LEU A 153 3.03 33.93 23.73
N LYS A 154 3.75 33.41 24.72
CA LYS A 154 4.29 34.23 25.82
C LYS A 154 5.75 34.59 25.60
N ARG A 155 6.60 33.57 25.52
CA ARG A 155 8.06 33.77 25.49
C ARG A 155 8.73 32.79 24.54
N LYS A 156 9.47 33.32 23.58
CA LYS A 156 10.36 32.53 22.74
C LYS A 156 11.40 31.77 23.57
N LEU A 157 11.47 30.46 23.36
CA LEU A 157 12.44 29.55 23.97
C LEU A 157 13.64 29.30 23.03
N GLY A 158 13.43 29.34 21.71
CA GLY A 158 14.51 29.20 20.73
C GLY A 158 14.02 29.25 19.28
N ASP A 159 14.94 29.25 18.33
CA ASP A 159 14.63 29.14 16.90
C ASP A 159 15.70 28.34 16.15
N GLY A 160 15.31 27.82 14.98
CA GLY A 160 16.18 27.13 14.05
C GLY A 160 15.63 27.15 12.62
N ASN A 161 16.25 26.39 11.72
CA ASN A 161 15.93 26.41 10.29
C ASN A 161 14.48 25.96 9.94
N PHE A 162 13.74 25.43 10.91
CA PHE A 162 12.40 24.87 10.70
C PHE A 162 11.32 25.53 11.57
N GLY A 163 11.66 26.60 12.29
CA GLY A 163 10.66 27.37 13.04
C GLY A 163 11.17 27.93 14.37
N GLU A 164 10.23 28.49 15.11
CA GLU A 164 10.41 29.08 16.43
C GLU A 164 9.67 28.25 17.49
N VAL A 165 10.32 28.04 18.63
CA VAL A 165 9.75 27.40 19.81
C VAL A 165 9.41 28.49 20.81
N SER A 166 8.15 28.53 21.25
CA SER A 166 7.68 29.47 22.27
C SER A 166 7.02 28.71 23.42
N PHE A 167 7.12 29.30 24.61
CA PHE A 167 6.31 28.95 25.76
C PHE A 167 4.97 29.66 25.62
N ASP A 168 3.88 28.89 25.68
CA ASP A 168 2.55 29.37 25.34
C ASP A 168 1.55 29.02 26.44
N SER A 169 0.41 29.70 26.45
CA SER A 169 -0.75 29.26 27.25
C SER A 169 -1.98 29.08 26.39
N MET A 170 -2.75 28.05 26.71
CA MET A 170 -4.06 27.81 26.12
C MET A 170 -5.16 28.48 26.95
N LEU A 171 -6.07 29.16 26.26
CA LEU A 171 -7.28 29.73 26.85
C LEU A 171 -8.42 28.71 26.73
N PHE A 172 -8.85 28.14 27.85
CA PHE A 172 -9.96 27.19 27.91
C PHE A 172 -10.96 27.61 28.98
N ASN A 173 -12.22 27.86 28.61
CA ASN A 173 -13.30 28.27 29.54
C ASN A 173 -12.90 29.40 30.51
N ASN A 174 -12.37 30.51 29.98
CA ASN A 174 -11.87 31.68 30.74
C ASN A 174 -10.76 31.35 31.77
N SER A 175 -10.12 30.20 31.64
CA SER A 175 -8.96 29.79 32.44
C SER A 175 -7.73 29.65 31.54
N CYS A 176 -6.58 30.14 32.00
CA CYS A 176 -5.31 29.99 31.30
C CYS A 176 -4.62 28.71 31.76
N ILE A 177 -4.25 27.83 30.83
CA ILE A 177 -3.47 26.62 31.08
C ILE A 177 -2.11 26.81 30.43
N ASP A 178 -1.04 26.77 31.21
CA ASP A 178 0.32 26.87 30.71
C ASP A 178 0.73 25.54 30.04
N ALA A 179 1.20 25.63 28.79
CA ALA A 179 1.72 24.49 28.04
C ALA A 179 3.25 24.69 27.88
N VAL A 180 4.02 23.70 28.35
CA VAL A 180 5.48 23.62 28.14
C VAL A 180 5.77 22.85 26.86
#